data_AF-A0A941ZV93-F1
#
_entry.id   AF-A0A941ZV93-F1
#
_cell.length_a   1.000
_cell.length_b   1.000
_cell.length_c   1.000
_cell.angle_alpha   90.00
_cell.angle_beta   90.00
_cell.angle_gamma   90.00
#
_symmetry.space_group_name_H-M   'P 1'
#
loop_
_entity.id
_entity.type
_entity.pdbx_description
1 polymer ?
#
loop_
_entity_poly.entity_id
_entity_poly.type
_entity_poly.pdbx_seq_one_letter_code
_entity_poly.pdbx_strand_id
1 'polypeptide(L)' 'MVRLPPDPGGGTEPLAAGTAARALHLQVTGVVQGVGFRPSVHRLALRHGLAGWVRNAAGGVVVHVEGRL' A
#
# COMPACT_ATOMS: atom_id res chain seq x y z
N MET A 1 3.24 2.85 12.30
CA MET A 1 2.63 2.18 11.13
C MET A 1 1.57 3.12 10.58
N VAL A 2 1.49 3.31 9.27
CA VAL A 2 0.45 4.12 8.60
C VAL A 2 -0.37 3.16 7.75
N ARG A 3 -1.69 3.20 7.90
CA ARG A 3 -2.62 2.46 7.04
C ARG A 3 -2.76 3.20 5.73
N LEU A 4 -2.78 2.46 4.63
CA LEU A 4 -3.14 2.98 3.32
C LEU A 4 -4.68 3.03 3.24
N PRO A 5 -5.26 3.95 2.46
CA PRO A 5 -6.70 3.98 2.22
C PRO A 5 -7.21 2.62 1.74
N PRO A 6 -8.49 2.29 1.97
CA PRO A 6 -9.10 1.16 1.26
C PRO A 6 -9.04 1.40 -0.25
N ASP A 7 -8.92 0.32 -1.03
CA ASP A 7 -9.01 0.39 -2.48
C ASP A 7 -10.37 1.03 -2.84
N PRO A 8 -10.41 2.21 -3.49
CA PRO A 8 -11.63 2.93 -3.82
C PRO A 8 -12.52 2.17 -4.80
N GLY A 9 -12.02 1.12 -5.48
CA GLY A 9 -12.86 0.20 -6.25
C GLY A 9 -13.56 -0.86 -5.40
N GLY A 10 -13.26 -0.97 -4.09
CA GLY A 10 -13.74 -2.02 -3.18
C GLY A 10 -15.14 -1.81 -2.60
N GLY A 11 -16.02 -1.13 -3.34
CA GLY A 11 -17.45 -1.08 -3.01
C GLY A 11 -18.07 -2.48 -3.06
N THR A 12 -19.12 -2.67 -2.28
CA THR A 12 -19.92 -3.88 -2.06
C THR A 12 -20.66 -4.39 -3.31
N GLU A 13 -20.00 -4.42 -4.46
CA GLU A 13 -20.52 -5.01 -5.69
C GLU A 13 -19.93 -6.42 -5.79
N PRO A 14 -20.74 -7.49 -5.66
CA PRO A 14 -20.30 -8.83 -6.01
C PRO A 14 -20.20 -8.91 -7.54
N LEU A 15 -19.16 -8.30 -8.11
CA LEU A 15 -18.89 -8.40 -9.53
C LEU A 15 -18.13 -9.71 -9.77
N ALA A 16 -18.81 -10.62 -10.46
CA ALA A 16 -18.31 -11.73 -11.26
C ALA A 16 -16.87 -12.21 -10.97
N ALA A 17 -16.72 -13.49 -10.65
CA ALA A 17 -15.43 -14.19 -10.62
C ALA A 17 -14.46 -13.69 -11.72
N GLY A 18 -13.50 -12.80 -11.36
CA GLY A 18 -12.63 -12.24 -12.40
C GLY A 18 -11.81 -10.99 -12.13
N THR A 19 -11.92 -10.27 -11.00
CA THR A 19 -10.94 -9.19 -10.72
C THR A 19 -9.84 -9.72 -9.81
N ALA A 20 -8.79 -10.27 -10.41
CA ALA A 20 -7.65 -10.81 -9.67
C ALA A 20 -6.99 -9.69 -8.85
N ALA A 21 -7.10 -9.76 -7.52
CA ALA A 21 -6.37 -8.90 -6.62
C ALA A 21 -4.95 -9.46 -6.41
N ARG A 22 -3.94 -8.60 -6.39
CA ARG A 22 -2.56 -8.95 -6.01
C ARG A 22 -2.17 -8.22 -4.75
N ALA A 23 -1.40 -8.91 -3.91
CA ALA A 23 -0.75 -8.36 -2.74
C ALA A 23 0.77 -8.44 -2.93
N LEU A 24 1.49 -7.38 -2.58
CA LEU A 24 2.94 -7.31 -2.60
C LEU A 24 3.47 -6.88 -1.24
N HIS A 25 4.54 -7.53 -0.82
CA HIS A 25 5.31 -7.17 0.37
C HIS A 25 6.67 -6.64 -0.08
N LEU A 26 6.91 -5.35 0.18
CA LEU A 26 8.12 -4.64 -0.23
C LEU A 26 8.95 -4.29 0.99
N GLN A 27 10.26 -4.52 0.90
CA GLN A 27 11.24 -4.02 1.86
C GLN A 27 12.12 -2.98 1.17
N VAL A 28 12.18 -1.79 1.74
CA VAL A 28 12.97 -0.67 1.25
C VAL A 28 14.07 -0.37 2.25
N THR A 29 15.32 -0.52 1.84
CA THR A 29 16.52 -0.30 2.66
C THR A 29 17.26 0.96 2.23
N GLY A 30 18.18 1.44 3.07
CA GLY A 30 18.95 2.67 2.82
C GLY A 30 18.46 3.87 3.64
N VAL A 31 18.67 5.09 3.14
CA VAL A 31 18.31 6.34 3.85
C VAL A 31 16.81 6.63 3.71
N VAL A 32 16.00 5.93 4.51
CA VAL A 32 14.52 6.00 4.45
C VAL A 32 13.87 6.54 5.73
N GLN A 33 14.67 6.91 6.73
CA GLN A 33 14.22 7.50 7.99
C GLN A 33 14.32 9.02 7.95
N GLY A 34 13.32 9.73 8.49
CA GLY A 34 13.30 11.20 8.51
C GLY A 34 12.95 11.90 7.18
N VAL A 35 12.85 11.17 6.06
CA VAL A 35 12.66 11.75 4.70
C VAL A 35 11.19 11.92 4.28
N GLY A 36 10.23 11.71 5.17
CA GLY A 36 8.81 11.77 4.81
C GLY A 36 8.32 10.58 3.95
N PHE A 37 8.98 9.43 4.02
CA PHE A 37 8.64 8.22 3.26
C PHE A 37 7.17 7.80 3.42
N ARG A 38 6.68 7.74 4.68
CA ARG A 38 5.31 7.28 4.98
C ARG A 38 4.23 8.17 4.35
N PRO A 39 4.25 9.53 4.49
CA PRO A 39 3.36 10.41 3.74
C PRO A 39 3.41 10.22 2.23
N SER A 40 4.60 10.01 1.64
CA SER A 40 4.75 9.81 0.20
C SER A 40 4.08 8.53 -0.28
N VAL A 41 4.26 7.41 0.42
CA VAL A 41 3.59 6.14 0.13
C VAL A 41 2.07 6.26 0.28
N HIS A 42 1.59 6.92 1.35
CA HIS A 42 0.16 7.14 1.54
C HIS A 42 -0.49 7.91 0.38
N ARG A 43 0.16 8.99 -0.10
CA ARG A 43 -0.32 9.74 -1.26
C ARG A 43 -0.30 8.93 -2.55
N LEU A 44 0.70 8.08 -2.75
CA LEU A 44 0.76 7.17 -3.90
C LEU A 44 -0.38 6.15 -3.85
N ALA A 45 -0.60 5.54 -2.69
CA ALA A 45 -1.67 4.57 -2.50
C ALA A 45 -3.05 5.18 -2.78
N LEU A 46 -3.31 6.40 -2.29
CA LEU A 46 -4.53 7.15 -2.63
C LEU A 46 -4.70 7.37 -4.14
N ARG A 47 -3.64 7.79 -4.85
CA ARG A 47 -3.72 8.09 -6.28
C ARG A 47 -3.94 6.85 -7.14
N HIS A 48 -3.44 5.69 -6.71
CA HIS A 48 -3.54 4.44 -7.45
C HIS A 48 -4.63 3.50 -6.93
N GLY A 49 -5.39 3.92 -5.92
CA GLY A 49 -6.42 3.10 -5.31
C GLY A 49 -5.89 1.83 -4.64
N LEU A 50 -4.74 1.91 -3.99
CA LEU A 50 -4.10 0.76 -3.36
C LEU A 50 -4.40 0.71 -1.85
N ALA A 51 -4.67 -0.49 -1.35
CA ALA A 51 -4.85 -0.77 0.07
C ALA A 51 -3.58 -1.31 0.73
N GLY A 52 -3.56 -1.39 2.07
CA GLY A 52 -2.47 -2.01 2.83
C GLY A 52 -1.88 -1.12 3.94
N TRP A 53 -0.56 -1.20 4.15
CA TRP A 53 0.13 -0.46 5.21
C TRP A 53 1.61 -0.20 4.91
N VAL A 54 2.16 0.82 5.56
CA VAL A 54 3.59 1.12 5.58
C VAL A 54 4.09 1.30 7.01
N ARG A 55 5.23 0.71 7.36
CA ARG A 55 5.86 0.87 8.67
C ARG A 55 7.37 0.99 8.56
N ASN A 56 7.97 1.82 9.41
CA ASN A 56 9.41 1.79 9.61
C ASN A 56 9.76 0.49 10.37
N ALA A 57 10.84 -0.16 9.97
CA ALA A 57 11.43 -1.31 10.63
C ALA A 57 12.92 -1.02 10.92
N ALA A 58 13.57 -1.89 11.69
CA ALA A 58 15.02 -1.80 11.89
C ALA A 58 15.72 -1.92 10.52
N GLY A 59 16.51 -0.92 10.15
CA GLY A 59 17.24 -0.90 8.87
C GLY A 59 16.44 -0.53 7.61
N GLY A 60 15.17 -0.13 7.72
CA GLY A 60 14.41 0.25 6.53
C GLY A 60 12.92 0.55 6.74
N VAL A 61 12.16 0.43 5.66
CA VAL A 61 10.70 0.54 5.62
C VAL A 61 10.13 -0.73 5.01
N VAL A 62 9.05 -1.21 5.60
CA VAL A 62 8.28 -2.35 5.11
C VAL A 62 6.92 -1.86 4.65
N VAL A 63 6.51 -2.26 3.45
CA VAL A 63 5.23 -1.90 2.83
C VAL A 63 4.50 -3.18 2.46
N HIS A 64 3.23 -3.26 2.85
CA HIS A 64 2.29 -4.23 2.31
C HIS A 64 1.28 -3.46 1.47
N VAL A 65 1.07 -3.87 0.24
CA VAL A 65 0.17 -3.18 -0.69
C VAL A 65 -0.69 -4.19 -1.44
N GLU A 66 -1.96 -3.85 -1.59
CA GLU A 66 -2.97 -4.66 -2.27
C GLU A 66 -3.66 -3.81 -3.33
N GLY A 67 -3.95 -4.41 -4.47
CA GLY A 67 -4.65 -3.74 -5.56
C GLY A 67 -5.19 -4.72 -6.60
N ARG A 68 -6.09 -4.23 -7.43
CA ARG A 68 -6.61 -4.97 -8.58
C ARG A 68 -5.60 -5.00 -9.73
N LEU A 69 -5.60 -6.11 -10.47
CA LEU A 69 -4.89 -6.23 -11.75
C LEU A 69 -5.61 -5.51 -12.89
#